data_AF-A0A2E9YDU4-F1
#
_entry.id   AF-A0A2E9YDU4-F1
#
_cell.length_a   1.000
_cell.length_b   1.000
_cell.length_c   1.000
_cell.angle_alpha   90.00
_cell.angle_beta   90.00
_cell.angle_gamma   90.00
#
_symmetry.space_group_name_H-M   'P 1'
#
loop_
_entity.id
_entity.type
_entity.pdbx_description
1 polymer ?
#
loop_
_entity_poly.entity_id
_entity_poly.type
_entity_poly.pdbx_seq_one_letter_code
_entity_poly.pdbx_strand_id
1 'polypeptide(L)'
;MNYLTPHLMVAMLCLSICASLQAGAQGNCTSFDLDYICQNTEYVQAVSLDCGLACLNDGEECLVACMTEQLALTNDCIGCFGEQVTCIVQSCFLACAFGSEEDCAACALSNCEAGFNECAGIVNADTDDWTNLCDCNDNNPNIYPGADGTNEGFDNNCNGIFSPTETTDCLADLNLDNTVGTADLLIFLGTFGCVSNCIGEADMNNDGVVGASDLLIFLSEFGLGCN
;
A
#
# COMPACT_ATOMS: atom_id res chain seq x y z
N MET A 1 -55.34 10.52 46.55
CA MET A 1 -56.08 9.28 46.28
C MET A 1 -55.52 8.74 44.97
N ASN A 2 -54.49 7.90 45.03
CA ASN A 2 -54.55 6.43 44.85
C ASN A 2 -55.42 6.05 43.62
N TYR A 3 -54.95 5.30 42.62
CA TYR A 3 -54.19 4.05 42.70
C TYR A 3 -53.39 3.77 41.42
N LEU A 4 -52.24 3.13 41.63
CA LEU A 4 -51.47 2.32 40.67
C LEU A 4 -52.28 1.09 40.22
N THR A 5 -52.01 0.58 39.01
CA THR A 5 -51.61 -0.83 38.74
C THR A 5 -51.28 -1.06 37.26
N PRO A 6 -50.51 -2.12 36.90
CA PRO A 6 -49.53 -2.08 35.81
C PRO A 6 -49.85 -3.03 34.66
N HIS A 7 -49.40 -2.71 33.45
CA HIS A 7 -49.17 -3.70 32.40
C HIS A 7 -47.71 -3.66 31.94
N LEU A 8 -47.01 -4.68 32.42
CA LEU A 8 -45.92 -5.39 31.77
C LEU A 8 -46.11 -5.37 30.24
N MET A 9 -45.13 -4.89 29.48
CA MET A 9 -44.56 -5.62 28.34
C MET A 9 -43.47 -4.82 27.61
N VAL A 10 -42.27 -5.40 27.65
CA VAL A 10 -41.20 -5.35 26.63
C VAL A 10 -40.50 -4.00 26.45
N ALA A 11 -39.38 -3.86 27.17
CA ALA A 11 -38.30 -2.94 26.80
C ALA A 11 -37.75 -3.36 25.43
N MET A 12 -38.13 -2.64 24.38
CA MET A 12 -37.50 -2.72 23.08
C MET A 12 -36.19 -1.94 23.15
N LEU A 13 -35.14 -2.60 23.64
CA LEU A 13 -33.77 -2.11 23.55
C LEU A 13 -33.37 -2.21 22.07
N CYS A 14 -33.68 -1.17 21.29
CA CYS A 14 -33.05 -0.96 19.99
C CYS A 14 -31.57 -0.68 20.25
N LEU A 15 -30.76 -1.75 20.34
CA LEU A 15 -29.33 -1.66 20.09
C LEU A 15 -29.16 -1.23 18.64
N SER A 16 -29.06 0.09 18.44
CA SER A 16 -28.46 0.66 17.25
C SER A 16 -26.99 0.29 17.28
N ILE A 17 -26.68 -0.91 16.79
CA ILE A 17 -25.32 -1.28 16.39
C ILE A 17 -25.06 -0.40 15.16
N CYS A 18 -24.59 0.82 15.41
CA CYS A 18 -23.76 1.50 14.44
C CYS A 18 -22.55 0.60 14.28
N ALA A 19 -22.56 -0.23 13.24
CA ALA A 19 -21.32 -0.76 12.68
C ALA A 19 -20.54 0.49 12.24
N SER A 20 -19.68 0.98 13.12
CA SER A 20 -18.52 1.74 12.71
C SER A 20 -17.72 0.78 11.84
N LEU A 21 -18.00 0.79 10.54
CA LEU A 21 -16.96 0.57 9.55
C LEU A 21 -15.91 1.63 9.89
N GLN A 22 -14.97 1.27 10.77
CA GLN A 22 -13.66 1.88 10.75
C GLN A 22 -13.07 1.43 9.42
N ALA A 23 -13.44 2.14 8.35
CA ALA A 23 -12.49 2.37 7.28
C ALA A 23 -11.28 2.94 8.02
N GLY A 24 -10.22 2.15 8.16
CA GLY A 24 -8.94 2.69 8.61
C GLY A 24 -8.71 3.90 7.72
N ALA A 25 -8.53 5.07 8.32
CA ALA A 25 -8.18 6.25 7.55
C ALA A 25 -6.85 5.90 6.89
N GLN A 26 -6.87 5.50 5.63
CA GLN A 26 -5.70 5.70 4.79
C GLN A 26 -5.41 7.20 4.87
N GLY A 27 -4.15 7.55 5.10
CA GLY A 27 -3.75 8.94 5.08
C GLY A 27 -4.09 9.59 3.74
N ASN A 28 -3.76 10.85 3.59
CA ASN A 28 -4.08 11.63 2.40
C ASN A 28 -3.33 11.17 1.15
N CYS A 29 -2.31 10.30 1.28
CA CYS A 29 -1.63 9.67 0.16
C CYS A 29 -2.21 8.27 -0.13
N THR A 30 -2.49 8.01 -1.40
CA THR A 30 -2.88 6.69 -1.89
C THR A 30 -1.66 5.76 -2.00
N SER A 31 -1.88 4.45 -2.18
CA SER A 31 -0.77 3.52 -2.45
C SER A 31 0.03 3.89 -3.70
N PHE A 32 -0.62 4.47 -4.71
CA PHE A 32 0.08 4.95 -5.92
C PHE A 32 0.91 6.21 -5.65
N ASP A 33 0.46 7.08 -4.74
CA ASP A 33 1.23 8.25 -4.34
C ASP A 33 2.50 7.84 -3.59
N LEU A 34 2.37 6.93 -2.62
CA LEU A 34 3.49 6.42 -1.84
C LEU A 34 4.51 5.69 -2.73
N ASP A 35 4.05 4.82 -3.63
CA ASP A 35 4.90 4.15 -4.61
C ASP A 35 5.62 5.15 -5.54
N TYR A 36 4.90 6.18 -6.01
CA TYR A 36 5.51 7.24 -6.79
C TYR A 36 6.60 8.00 -6.00
N ILE A 37 6.34 8.33 -4.73
CA ILE A 37 7.34 8.97 -3.86
C ILE A 37 8.55 8.06 -3.70
N CYS A 38 8.36 6.77 -3.42
CA CYS A 38 9.45 5.82 -3.28
C CYS A 38 10.33 5.76 -4.53
N GLN A 39 9.72 5.54 -5.70
CA GLN A 39 10.43 5.41 -6.97
C GLN A 39 11.09 6.71 -7.44
N ASN A 40 10.58 7.88 -7.00
CA ASN A 40 10.99 9.19 -7.51
C ASN A 40 11.48 10.12 -6.38
N THR A 41 12.03 9.58 -5.30
CA THR A 41 12.37 10.34 -4.07
C THR A 41 13.19 11.61 -4.38
N GLU A 42 14.28 11.50 -5.15
CA GLU A 42 15.13 12.64 -5.50
C GLU A 42 14.37 13.70 -6.33
N TYR A 43 13.51 13.25 -7.25
CA TYR A 43 12.73 14.14 -8.10
C TYR A 43 11.63 14.86 -7.32
N VAL A 44 10.90 14.13 -6.47
CA VAL A 44 9.87 14.68 -5.58
C VAL A 44 10.49 15.70 -4.63
N GLN A 45 11.64 15.40 -4.03
CA GLN A 45 12.37 16.33 -3.17
C GLN A 45 12.81 17.61 -3.92
N ALA A 46 13.36 17.47 -5.13
CA ALA A 46 13.77 18.61 -5.94
C ALA A 46 12.58 19.52 -6.31
N VAL A 47 11.47 18.93 -6.78
CA VAL A 47 10.25 19.69 -7.12
C VAL A 47 9.65 20.34 -5.88
N SER A 48 9.62 19.64 -4.74
CA SER A 48 9.09 20.19 -3.47
C SER A 48 9.90 21.41 -3.01
N LEU A 49 11.23 21.37 -3.16
CA LEU A 49 12.10 22.50 -2.84
C LEU A 49 11.90 23.67 -3.82
N ASP A 50 11.89 23.40 -5.13
CA ASP A 50 11.73 24.43 -6.16
C ASP A 50 10.37 25.14 -6.04
N CYS A 51 9.29 24.38 -5.85
CA CYS A 51 7.96 24.92 -5.62
C CYS A 51 7.86 25.65 -4.28
N GLY A 52 8.45 25.11 -3.21
CA GLY A 52 8.51 25.76 -1.91
C GLY A 52 9.17 27.15 -1.96
N LEU A 53 10.28 27.27 -2.70
CA LEU A 53 10.98 28.54 -2.90
C LEU A 53 10.23 29.50 -3.82
N ALA A 54 9.63 29.00 -4.90
CA ALA A 54 8.85 29.80 -5.84
C ALA A 54 7.61 30.41 -5.16
N CYS A 55 6.98 29.65 -4.26
CA CYS A 55 5.71 30.00 -3.63
C CYS A 55 5.83 30.62 -2.22
N LEU A 56 7.04 31.01 -1.79
CA LEU A 56 7.29 31.54 -0.43
C LEU A 56 6.33 32.66 0.01
N ASN A 57 5.88 33.50 -0.93
CA ASN A 57 4.99 34.63 -0.64
C ASN A 57 3.53 34.38 -1.05
N ASP A 58 3.26 33.29 -1.78
CA ASP A 58 1.98 33.01 -2.42
C ASP A 58 1.18 31.91 -1.70
N GLY A 59 1.81 31.22 -0.73
CA GLY A 59 1.15 30.29 0.18
C GLY A 59 0.87 28.90 -0.39
N GLU A 60 0.03 28.14 0.31
CA GLU A 60 -0.22 26.72 0.05
C GLU A 60 -0.87 26.46 -1.33
N GLU A 61 -1.81 27.31 -1.76
CA GLU A 61 -2.47 27.14 -3.07
C GLU A 61 -1.45 27.20 -4.23
N CYS A 62 -0.43 28.06 -4.12
CA CYS A 62 0.66 28.12 -5.08
C CYS A 62 1.52 26.85 -5.04
N LEU A 63 1.87 26.37 -3.84
CA LEU A 63 2.67 25.15 -3.67
C LEU A 63 1.98 23.94 -4.30
N VAL A 64 0.69 23.75 -3.99
CA VAL A 64 -0.12 22.66 -4.54
C VAL A 64 -0.18 22.77 -6.06
N ALA A 65 -0.50 23.95 -6.61
CA ALA A 65 -0.53 24.15 -8.05
C ALA A 65 0.82 23.82 -8.72
N CYS A 66 1.93 24.33 -8.17
CA CYS A 66 3.27 24.10 -8.70
C CYS A 66 3.67 22.61 -8.69
N MET A 67 3.36 21.89 -7.60
CA MET A 67 3.68 20.47 -7.47
C MET A 67 2.79 19.60 -8.36
N THR A 68 1.49 19.90 -8.46
CA THR A 68 0.56 19.15 -9.34
C THR A 68 0.88 19.28 -10.83
N GLU A 69 1.58 20.34 -11.25
CA GLU A 69 2.03 20.50 -12.65
C GLU A 69 3.21 19.58 -13.01
N GLN A 70 3.95 19.09 -12.02
CA GLN A 70 5.22 18.38 -12.22
C GLN A 70 5.21 16.96 -11.68
N LEU A 71 4.46 16.69 -10.61
CA LEU A 71 4.40 15.40 -9.94
C LEU A 71 3.09 14.68 -10.27
N ALA A 72 3.17 13.35 -10.33
CA ALA A 72 2.00 12.49 -10.44
C ALA A 72 1.46 12.10 -9.05
N LEU A 73 1.25 13.10 -8.19
CA LEU A 73 0.68 12.93 -6.86
C LEU A 73 -0.74 13.50 -6.79
N THR A 74 -1.56 12.90 -5.94
CA THR A 74 -2.89 13.45 -5.61
C THR A 74 -2.77 14.77 -4.87
N ASN A 75 -3.76 15.64 -5.04
CA ASN A 75 -3.80 16.94 -4.35
C ASN A 75 -3.76 16.79 -2.82
N ASP A 76 -4.46 15.78 -2.30
CA ASP A 76 -4.52 15.50 -0.86
C ASP A 76 -3.13 15.07 -0.35
N CYS A 77 -2.41 14.23 -1.08
CA CYS A 77 -1.03 13.86 -0.74
C CYS A 77 -0.06 15.04 -0.80
N ILE A 78 -0.17 15.90 -1.82
CA ILE A 78 0.62 17.14 -1.92
C ILE A 78 0.35 18.07 -0.73
N GLY A 79 -0.89 18.08 -0.20
CA GLY A 79 -1.24 18.80 1.03
C GLY A 79 -0.33 18.43 2.21
N CYS A 80 0.07 17.16 2.34
CA CYS A 80 0.99 16.73 3.40
C CYS A 80 2.39 17.36 3.28
N PHE A 81 2.87 17.61 2.05
CA PHE A 81 4.12 18.35 1.84
C PHE A 81 3.96 19.82 2.27
N GLY A 82 2.79 20.43 2.04
CA GLY A 82 2.46 21.78 2.52
C GLY A 82 2.45 21.89 4.05
N GLU A 83 1.85 20.91 4.73
CA GLU A 83 1.89 20.82 6.20
C GLU A 83 3.32 20.64 6.72
N GLN A 84 4.11 19.79 6.06
CA GLN A 84 5.51 19.57 6.42
C GLN A 84 6.36 20.85 6.24
N VAL A 85 6.22 21.57 5.13
CA VAL A 85 6.88 22.87 4.90
C VAL A 85 6.50 23.87 5.99
N THR A 86 5.21 23.92 6.35
CA THR A 86 4.73 24.78 7.44
C THR A 86 5.40 24.43 8.77
N CYS A 87 5.52 23.14 9.10
CA CYS A 87 6.25 22.68 10.27
C CYS A 87 7.73 23.09 10.22
N ILE A 88 8.40 22.90 9.08
CA ILE A 88 9.83 23.24 8.92
C ILE A 88 10.06 24.74 9.13
N VAL A 89 9.20 25.59 8.59
CA VAL A 89 9.29 27.06 8.78
C VAL A 89 9.04 27.46 10.24
N GLN A 90 8.18 26.73 10.98
CA GLN A 90 7.87 27.07 12.38
C GLN A 90 8.91 26.53 13.37
N SER A 91 9.35 25.29 13.17
CA SER A 91 10.17 24.54 14.13
C SER A 91 11.65 24.53 13.77
N CYS A 92 11.98 24.68 12.49
CA CYS A 92 13.33 24.45 11.95
C CYS A 92 13.92 25.65 11.19
N PHE A 93 13.24 26.80 11.12
CA PHE A 93 13.71 27.97 10.35
C PHE A 93 15.15 28.35 10.65
N LEU A 94 15.58 28.38 11.91
CA LEU A 94 16.96 28.75 12.24
C LEU A 94 17.97 27.71 11.73
N ALA A 95 17.65 26.42 11.83
CA ALA A 95 18.48 25.35 11.31
C ALA A 95 18.56 25.38 9.78
N CYS A 96 17.43 25.66 9.11
CA CYS A 96 17.36 25.66 7.65
C CYS A 96 17.85 26.95 6.98
N ALA A 97 17.66 28.11 7.61
CA ALA A 97 18.10 29.39 7.04
C ALA A 97 19.56 29.73 7.35
N PHE A 98 20.10 29.22 8.46
CA PHE A 98 21.44 29.59 8.95
C PHE A 98 22.35 28.41 9.29
N GLY A 99 21.82 27.19 9.32
CA GLY A 99 22.60 25.96 9.50
C GLY A 99 23.03 25.34 8.16
N SER A 100 23.61 24.15 8.25
CA SER A 100 23.89 23.32 7.08
C SER A 100 22.64 22.56 6.62
N GLU A 101 22.72 21.97 5.43
CA GLU A 101 21.69 21.06 4.93
C GLU A 101 21.45 19.87 5.88
N GLU A 102 22.54 19.35 6.46
CA GLU A 102 22.49 18.28 7.48
C GLU A 102 21.76 18.73 8.75
N ASP A 103 22.00 19.96 9.22
CA ASP A 103 21.32 20.51 10.40
C ASP A 103 19.81 20.71 10.14
N CYS A 104 19.46 21.19 8.94
CA CYS A 104 18.07 21.36 8.53
C CYS A 104 17.35 20.01 8.44
N ALA A 105 17.95 19.03 7.78
CA ALA A 105 17.40 17.69 7.64
C ALA A 105 17.23 17.01 9.01
N ALA A 106 18.22 17.10 9.90
CA ALA A 106 18.13 16.55 11.25
C ALA A 106 17.00 17.21 12.07
N CYS A 107 16.80 18.53 11.91
CA CYS A 107 15.70 19.22 12.56
C CYS A 107 14.34 18.77 12.00
N ALA A 108 14.20 18.70 10.68
CA ALA A 108 12.97 18.28 10.01
C ALA A 108 12.60 16.84 10.39
N LEU A 109 13.57 15.94 10.43
CA LEU A 109 13.42 14.56 10.91
C LEU A 109 12.87 14.55 12.35
N SER A 110 13.51 15.30 13.24
CA SER A 110 13.14 15.29 14.66
C SER A 110 11.78 15.94 14.98
N ASN A 111 11.29 16.87 14.16
CA ASN A 111 10.13 17.70 14.52
C ASN A 111 8.95 17.59 13.56
N CYS A 112 9.17 17.22 12.30
CA CYS A 112 8.18 17.35 11.23
C CYS A 112 7.90 16.04 10.50
N GLU A 113 8.81 15.05 10.54
CA GLU A 113 8.62 13.75 9.89
C GLU A 113 7.40 13.01 10.44
N ALA A 114 7.23 12.98 11.77
CA ALA A 114 6.09 12.30 12.39
C ALA A 114 4.74 12.85 11.90
N GLY A 115 4.63 14.18 11.73
CA GLY A 115 3.43 14.82 11.20
C GLY A 115 3.21 14.52 9.72
N PHE A 116 4.28 14.48 8.92
CA PHE A 116 4.19 14.06 7.53
C PHE A 116 3.72 12.60 7.41
N ASN A 117 4.30 11.69 8.19
CA ASN A 117 3.94 10.28 8.17
C ASN A 117 2.48 10.08 8.61
N GLU A 118 2.02 10.79 9.63
CA GLU A 118 0.62 10.77 10.04
C GLU A 118 -0.32 11.28 8.94
N CYS A 119 0.02 12.40 8.29
CA CYS A 119 -0.77 12.95 7.19
C CYS A 119 -0.80 12.01 5.98
N ALA A 120 0.35 11.50 5.55
CA ALA A 120 0.50 10.64 4.39
C ALA A 120 -0.03 9.21 4.63
N GLY A 121 -0.23 8.82 5.89
CA GLY A 121 -0.62 7.46 6.24
C GLY A 121 0.54 6.47 6.14
N ILE A 122 1.76 6.96 6.37
CA ILE A 122 2.97 6.14 6.38
C ILE A 122 3.06 5.43 7.73
N VAL A 123 3.13 4.11 7.68
CA VAL A 123 3.20 3.23 8.86
C VAL A 123 4.18 2.09 8.58
N ASN A 124 4.72 1.51 9.66
CA ASN A 124 5.41 0.24 9.64
C ASN A 124 4.49 -0.77 10.35
N ALA A 125 3.81 -1.65 9.60
CA ALA A 125 2.83 -2.55 10.17
C ALA A 125 3.38 -3.92 10.61
N ASP A 126 4.53 -4.37 10.10
CA ASP A 126 5.14 -5.66 10.44
C ASP A 126 6.45 -5.58 11.25
N THR A 127 6.92 -4.37 11.53
CA THR A 127 8.04 -3.98 12.39
C THR A 127 9.43 -4.39 11.89
N ASP A 128 9.67 -4.34 10.58
CA ASP A 128 10.94 -4.69 9.93
C ASP A 128 11.87 -3.49 9.60
N ASP A 129 11.60 -2.33 10.21
CA ASP A 129 12.23 -1.02 9.93
C ASP A 129 11.90 -0.38 8.56
N TRP A 130 11.16 -1.05 7.67
CA TRP A 130 10.58 -0.47 6.47
C TRP A 130 9.16 0.02 6.73
N THR A 131 8.63 0.84 5.84
CA THR A 131 7.26 1.34 5.95
C THR A 131 6.57 1.08 4.63
N ASN A 132 5.23 1.11 4.63
CA ASN A 132 4.40 1.08 3.43
C ASN A 132 4.74 2.15 2.36
N LEU A 133 5.69 3.07 2.62
CA LEU A 133 6.24 3.98 1.61
C LEU A 133 7.01 3.23 0.52
N CYS A 134 7.89 2.31 0.90
CA CYS A 134 8.77 1.57 -0.02
C CYS A 134 8.71 0.06 0.16
N ASP A 135 7.91 -0.42 1.11
CA ASP A 135 7.67 -1.83 1.34
C ASP A 135 6.53 -2.33 0.45
N CYS A 136 6.86 -3.24 -0.47
CA CYS A 136 5.89 -3.84 -1.37
C CYS A 136 4.88 -4.76 -0.66
N ASN A 137 5.13 -5.15 0.60
CA ASN A 137 4.17 -5.80 1.49
C ASN A 137 4.47 -5.53 2.98
N ASP A 138 4.06 -4.36 3.48
CA ASP A 138 4.15 -3.90 4.89
C ASP A 138 3.40 -4.76 5.93
N ASN A 139 2.89 -5.94 5.55
CA ASN A 139 2.34 -6.94 6.48
C ASN A 139 3.21 -8.21 6.56
N ASN A 140 4.36 -8.25 5.89
CA ASN A 140 5.26 -9.38 5.85
C ASN A 140 6.73 -8.93 6.03
N PRO A 141 7.32 -9.15 7.22
CA PRO A 141 8.64 -8.63 7.56
C PRO A 141 9.80 -9.36 6.84
N ASN A 142 9.50 -10.23 5.89
CA ASN A 142 10.48 -10.85 4.99
C ASN A 142 10.41 -10.27 3.56
N ILE A 143 9.53 -9.29 3.33
CA ILE A 143 9.34 -8.64 2.04
C ILE A 143 9.60 -7.16 2.26
N TYR A 144 10.73 -6.66 1.77
CA TYR A 144 11.15 -5.26 1.85
C TYR A 144 12.35 -5.04 0.93
N PRO A 145 12.66 -3.78 0.53
CA PRO A 145 13.78 -3.52 -0.35
C PRO A 145 15.11 -4.11 0.16
N GLY A 146 15.67 -5.05 -0.62
CA GLY A 146 16.93 -5.73 -0.31
C GLY A 146 16.83 -6.94 0.64
N ALA A 147 15.64 -7.44 0.94
CA ALA A 147 15.47 -8.67 1.73
C ALA A 147 16.09 -9.91 1.04
N ASP A 148 16.39 -10.94 1.84
CA ASP A 148 16.80 -12.25 1.32
C ASP A 148 15.59 -13.03 0.77
N GLY A 149 15.82 -13.83 -0.26
CA GLY A 149 14.79 -14.70 -0.83
C GLY A 149 14.34 -15.82 0.12
N THR A 150 13.04 -16.08 0.15
CA THR A 150 12.39 -17.09 1.02
C THR A 150 12.07 -18.41 0.31
N ASN A 151 12.13 -18.46 -1.02
CA ASN A 151 11.66 -19.55 -1.90
C ASN A 151 10.14 -19.81 -1.78
N GLU A 152 9.38 -18.77 -1.44
CA GLU A 152 7.92 -18.82 -1.27
C GLU A 152 7.15 -18.27 -2.47
N GLY A 153 7.84 -17.89 -3.55
CA GLY A 153 7.24 -17.31 -4.76
C GLY A 153 6.98 -15.81 -4.67
N PHE A 154 7.56 -15.11 -3.69
CA PHE A 154 7.40 -13.67 -3.50
C PHE A 154 8.64 -12.90 -3.93
N ASP A 155 8.46 -11.68 -4.45
CA ASP A 155 9.53 -10.71 -4.66
C ASP A 155 9.93 -10.14 -3.30
N ASN A 156 10.79 -10.87 -2.58
CA ASN A 156 11.18 -10.52 -1.22
C ASN A 156 11.91 -9.17 -1.19
N ASN A 157 12.72 -8.86 -2.19
CA ASN A 157 13.52 -7.64 -2.19
C ASN A 157 12.88 -6.44 -2.93
N CYS A 158 11.61 -6.56 -3.33
CA CYS A 158 10.82 -5.53 -4.00
C CYS A 158 11.49 -4.91 -5.25
N ASN A 159 12.24 -5.70 -6.03
CA ASN A 159 12.94 -5.19 -7.22
C ASN A 159 12.17 -5.41 -8.53
N GLY A 160 10.99 -6.02 -8.47
CA GLY A 160 10.11 -6.32 -9.60
C GLY A 160 10.53 -7.54 -10.42
N ILE A 161 11.49 -8.35 -9.95
CA ILE A 161 11.96 -9.57 -10.62
C ILE A 161 12.13 -10.72 -9.63
N PHE A 162 11.66 -11.91 -9.99
CA PHE A 162 11.88 -13.10 -9.17
C PHE A 162 13.27 -13.69 -9.39
N SER A 163 14.11 -13.70 -8.35
CA SER A 163 15.37 -14.46 -8.35
C SER A 163 15.13 -15.95 -8.06
N PRO A 164 16.12 -16.85 -8.32
CA PRO A 164 15.99 -18.27 -8.00
C PRO A 164 15.77 -18.57 -6.50
N THR A 165 16.11 -17.63 -5.61
CA THR A 165 15.87 -17.72 -4.17
C THR A 165 14.51 -17.17 -3.75
N GLU A 166 13.75 -16.60 -4.68
CA GLU A 166 12.42 -16.01 -4.47
C GLU A 166 11.32 -16.85 -5.12
N THR A 167 11.65 -17.67 -6.12
CA THR A 167 10.70 -18.56 -6.82
C THR A 167 10.33 -19.81 -6.01
N THR A 168 9.16 -20.39 -6.31
CA THR A 168 8.67 -21.65 -5.73
C THR A 168 8.03 -22.57 -6.78
N ASP A 169 7.76 -23.83 -6.43
CA ASP A 169 7.10 -24.76 -7.35
C ASP A 169 5.61 -24.38 -7.44
N CYS A 170 5.12 -24.12 -8.65
CA CYS A 170 3.72 -23.73 -8.90
C CYS A 170 2.98 -24.77 -9.74
N LEU A 171 1.76 -25.10 -9.36
CA LEU A 171 0.85 -25.91 -10.19
C LEU A 171 0.06 -25.03 -11.17
N ALA A 172 -0.16 -23.76 -10.82
CA ALA A 172 -1.04 -22.85 -11.53
C ALA A 172 -0.37 -22.03 -12.65
N ASP A 173 0.93 -22.21 -12.89
CA ASP A 173 1.63 -21.67 -14.08
C ASP A 173 1.32 -22.56 -15.29
N LEU A 174 0.23 -22.27 -15.97
CA LEU A 174 -0.32 -23.09 -17.04
C LEU A 174 0.31 -22.77 -18.41
N ASN A 175 0.89 -21.59 -18.58
CA ASN A 175 1.56 -21.18 -19.81
C ASN A 175 3.09 -21.34 -19.75
N LEU A 176 3.65 -21.65 -18.58
CA LEU A 176 5.08 -21.85 -18.32
C LEU A 176 5.90 -20.59 -18.57
N ASP A 177 5.38 -19.43 -18.16
CA ASP A 177 6.09 -18.14 -18.21
C ASP A 177 6.75 -17.74 -16.88
N ASN A 178 6.77 -18.67 -15.91
CA ASN A 178 7.36 -18.55 -14.58
C ASN A 178 6.59 -17.59 -13.65
N THR A 179 5.33 -17.28 -13.93
CA THR A 179 4.50 -16.45 -13.04
C THR A 179 3.05 -16.90 -13.12
N VAL A 180 2.40 -17.11 -11.97
CA VAL A 180 0.95 -17.38 -11.98
C VAL A 180 0.19 -16.07 -12.14
N GLY A 181 -0.29 -15.80 -13.36
CA GLY A 181 -0.86 -14.51 -13.72
C GLY A 181 -2.25 -14.58 -14.34
N THR A 182 -2.66 -13.45 -14.93
CA THR A 182 -3.92 -13.37 -15.67
C THR A 182 -3.90 -14.26 -16.91
N ALA A 183 -2.72 -14.49 -17.51
CA ALA A 183 -2.58 -15.38 -18.67
C ALA A 183 -2.98 -16.81 -18.31
N ASP A 184 -2.54 -17.31 -17.15
CA ASP A 184 -2.90 -18.63 -16.62
C ASP A 184 -4.36 -18.71 -16.23
N LEU A 185 -4.89 -17.64 -15.61
CA LEU A 185 -6.32 -17.57 -15.31
C LEU A 185 -7.17 -17.68 -16.57
N LEU A 186 -6.76 -17.07 -17.68
CA LEU A 186 -7.48 -17.18 -18.96
C LEU A 186 -7.40 -18.60 -19.54
N ILE A 187 -6.28 -19.30 -19.38
CA ILE A 187 -6.15 -20.71 -19.76
C ILE A 187 -7.08 -21.58 -18.90
N PHE A 188 -7.05 -21.38 -17.58
CA PHE A 188 -7.93 -22.07 -16.63
C PHE A 188 -9.41 -21.86 -16.95
N LEU A 189 -9.84 -20.62 -17.20
CA LEU A 189 -11.22 -20.32 -17.56
C LEU A 189 -11.64 -20.90 -18.92
N GLY A 190 -10.68 -21.15 -19.82
CA GLY A 190 -10.91 -21.84 -21.09
C GLY A 190 -11.32 -23.31 -20.92
N THR A 191 -10.97 -23.94 -19.79
CA THR A 191 -11.29 -25.34 -19.47
C THR A 191 -12.25 -25.50 -18.29
N PHE A 192 -12.70 -24.41 -17.68
CA PHE A 192 -13.60 -24.44 -16.53
C PHE A 192 -14.92 -25.18 -16.84
N GLY A 193 -15.30 -26.11 -15.96
CA GLY A 193 -16.45 -26.98 -16.13
C GLY A 193 -16.22 -28.15 -17.10
N CYS A 194 -14.98 -28.37 -17.54
CA CYS A 194 -14.63 -29.52 -18.35
C CYS A 194 -14.67 -30.81 -17.53
N VAL A 195 -15.26 -31.87 -18.12
CA VAL A 195 -15.45 -33.20 -17.50
C VAL A 195 -14.88 -34.35 -18.36
N SER A 196 -14.28 -34.04 -19.52
CA SER A 196 -13.64 -35.02 -20.41
C SER A 196 -12.73 -34.33 -21.43
N ASN A 197 -11.53 -34.88 -21.69
CA ASN A 197 -10.51 -34.30 -22.58
C ASN A 197 -10.07 -32.88 -22.19
N CYS A 198 -9.95 -32.61 -20.89
CA CYS A 198 -9.49 -31.33 -20.36
C CYS A 198 -7.97 -31.21 -20.54
N ILE A 199 -7.45 -29.98 -20.52
CA ILE A 199 -6.03 -29.74 -20.23
C ILE A 199 -5.82 -30.31 -18.82
N GLY A 200 -5.05 -31.40 -18.71
CA GLY A 200 -4.88 -32.12 -17.45
C GLY A 200 -4.18 -31.26 -16.40
N GLU A 201 -3.40 -30.29 -16.87
CA GLU A 201 -2.67 -29.31 -16.08
C GLU A 201 -3.60 -28.34 -15.33
N ALA A 202 -4.86 -28.17 -15.78
CA ALA A 202 -5.85 -27.31 -15.09
C ALA A 202 -6.66 -28.05 -14.00
N ASP A 203 -6.59 -29.39 -13.95
CA ASP A 203 -7.17 -30.25 -12.90
C ASP A 203 -6.11 -30.48 -11.81
N MET A 204 -5.82 -29.42 -11.05
CA MET A 204 -4.70 -29.39 -10.11
C MET A 204 -4.92 -30.30 -8.90
N ASN A 205 -6.17 -30.60 -8.55
CA ASN A 205 -6.47 -31.56 -7.48
C ASN A 205 -6.61 -33.01 -7.98
N ASN A 206 -6.56 -33.24 -9.30
CA ASN A 206 -6.71 -34.52 -9.98
C ASN A 206 -8.03 -35.24 -9.67
N ASP A 207 -9.14 -34.51 -9.53
CA ASP A 207 -10.48 -35.08 -9.28
C ASP A 207 -11.25 -35.42 -10.57
N GLY A 208 -10.67 -35.11 -11.73
CA GLY A 208 -11.22 -35.37 -13.06
C GLY A 208 -12.15 -34.28 -13.58
N VAL A 209 -12.29 -33.17 -12.86
CA VAL A 209 -13.12 -32.01 -13.24
C VAL A 209 -12.33 -30.73 -13.00
N VAL A 210 -12.26 -29.86 -14.00
CA VAL A 210 -11.74 -28.49 -13.79
C VAL A 210 -12.86 -27.64 -13.20
N GLY A 211 -12.80 -27.32 -11.91
CA GLY A 211 -13.90 -26.68 -11.20
C GLY A 211 -13.49 -25.66 -10.15
N ALA A 212 -14.40 -25.38 -9.22
CA ALA A 212 -14.16 -24.42 -8.16
C ALA A 212 -13.03 -24.86 -7.20
N SER A 213 -12.83 -26.17 -7.03
CA SER A 213 -11.74 -26.72 -6.22
C SER A 213 -10.38 -26.33 -6.81
N ASP A 214 -10.21 -26.46 -8.12
CA ASP A 214 -8.99 -26.07 -8.83
C ASP A 214 -8.82 -24.56 -8.83
N LEU A 215 -9.92 -23.79 -8.97
CA LEU A 215 -9.85 -22.34 -8.86
C LEU A 215 -9.32 -21.89 -7.49
N LEU A 216 -9.62 -22.61 -6.40
CA LEU A 216 -9.07 -22.29 -5.09
C LEU A 216 -7.57 -22.58 -5.00
N ILE A 217 -7.07 -23.61 -5.68
CA ILE A 217 -5.63 -23.88 -5.80
C ILE A 217 -4.98 -22.76 -6.63
N PHE A 218 -5.57 -22.42 -7.78
CA PHE A 218 -5.13 -21.32 -8.62
C PHE A 218 -4.99 -20.01 -7.82
N LEU A 219 -6.05 -19.64 -7.09
CA LEU A 219 -6.08 -18.41 -6.30
C LEU A 219 -5.13 -18.43 -5.10
N SER A 220 -4.70 -19.60 -4.64
CA SER A 220 -3.67 -19.69 -3.60
C SER A 220 -2.26 -19.44 -4.13
N GLU A 221 -2.05 -19.60 -5.44
CA GLU A 221 -0.75 -19.38 -6.10
C GLU A 221 -0.73 -18.11 -6.96
N PHE A 222 -1.83 -17.34 -7.02
CA PHE A 222 -1.91 -16.16 -7.88
C PHE A 222 -0.89 -15.09 -7.48
N GLY A 223 -0.09 -14.65 -8.45
CA GLY A 223 0.98 -13.68 -8.26
C GLY A 223 2.32 -14.29 -7.84
N LEU A 224 2.42 -15.61 -7.65
CA LEU A 224 3.68 -16.26 -7.32
C LEU A 224 4.64 -16.30 -8.52
N GLY A 225 5.93 -16.14 -8.23
CA GLY A 225 7.03 -16.46 -9.14
C GLY A 225 7.41 -17.94 -9.09
N CYS A 226 7.56 -18.56 -10.26
CA CYS A 226 7.71 -20.01 -10.41
C CYS A 226 9.09 -20.40 -10.98
N ASN A 227 9.51 -21.64 -10.76
CA ASN A 227 10.83 -22.19 -11.11
C ASN A 227 10.80 -23.34 -12.13
#